data_AF-A0AA86S3S1-F1
#
_entry.id   AF-A0AA86S3S1-F1
#
_cell.length_a   1.000
_cell.length_b   1.000
_cell.length_c   1.000
_cell.angle_alpha   90.00
_cell.angle_beta   90.00
_cell.angle_gamma   90.00
#
_symmetry.space_group_name_H-M   'P 1'
#
loop_
_entity.id
_entity.type
_entity.pdbx_description
1 polymer ?
#
loop_
_entity_poly.entity_id
_entity_poly.type
_entity_poly.pdbx_seq_one_letter_code
_entity_poly.pdbx_strand_id
1 'polypeptide(L)'
;MYYEDASKPSYARTSNLNEELGQVDTVLSDKTGTLTCNTMEFIKCSIAGVAYGRGVTEVERSLDSKNGSTLIDDTRDSPVRNVPIKGFNFTDERIMNGKWVNEPYAIVIKKFFSLIGNLPYSPTRS
;
A
#
# COMPACT_ATOMS: atom_id res chain seq x y z
N MET A 1 26.14 -5.79 -3.64
CA MET A 1 24.66 -5.65 -3.65
C MET A 1 24.07 -6.99 -4.04
N TYR A 2 23.23 -7.59 -3.20
CA TYR A 2 22.59 -8.89 -3.46
C TYR A 2 21.09 -8.74 -3.23
N TYR A 3 20.28 -9.20 -4.18
CA TYR A 3 18.82 -9.18 -4.11
C TYR A 3 18.30 -10.58 -3.79
N GLU A 4 17.81 -10.77 -2.56
CA GLU A 4 17.48 -12.09 -2.00
C GLU A 4 16.27 -12.72 -2.70
N ASP A 5 15.21 -11.96 -2.96
CA ASP A 5 13.95 -12.48 -3.51
C ASP A 5 14.11 -13.15 -4.88
N ALA A 6 15.07 -12.70 -5.70
CA ALA A 6 15.42 -13.34 -6.96
C ALA A 6 16.81 -13.98 -6.96
N SER A 7 17.43 -14.14 -5.78
CA SER A 7 18.74 -14.76 -5.60
C SER A 7 19.80 -14.21 -6.57
N LYS A 8 19.84 -12.88 -6.71
CA LYS A 8 20.59 -12.20 -7.79
C LYS A 8 21.67 -11.27 -7.24
N PRO A 9 22.97 -11.55 -7.49
CA PRO A 9 24.05 -10.60 -7.18
C PRO A 9 24.14 -9.49 -8.24
N SER A 10 24.70 -8.35 -7.84
CA SER A 10 25.16 -7.32 -8.77
C SER A 10 26.32 -7.86 -9.63
N TYR A 11 26.25 -7.70 -10.95
CA TYR A 11 27.27 -8.15 -11.89
C TYR A 11 27.75 -7.01 -12.78
N ALA A 12 29.07 -6.78 -12.84
CA ALA A 12 29.67 -5.81 -13.74
C ALA A 12 29.93 -6.47 -15.11
N ARG A 13 29.25 -6.00 -16.15
CA ARG A 13 29.41 -6.53 -17.53
C ARG A 13 30.64 -5.98 -18.23
N THR A 14 31.10 -4.79 -17.83
CA THR A 14 32.24 -4.11 -18.45
C THR A 14 33.04 -3.42 -17.35
N SER A 15 34.23 -3.95 -17.04
CA SER A 15 35.04 -3.52 -15.89
C SER A 15 35.87 -2.27 -16.11
N ASN A 16 36.06 -1.85 -17.37
CA ASN A 16 36.78 -0.61 -17.71
C ASN A 16 35.99 0.67 -17.39
N LEU A 17 34.69 0.57 -17.09
CA LEU A 17 33.82 1.69 -16.70
C LEU A 17 33.83 1.97 -15.19
N ASN A 18 34.53 1.17 -14.39
CA ASN A 18 34.47 1.25 -12.93
C ASN A 18 34.92 2.62 -12.39
N GLU A 19 35.92 3.25 -13.04
CA GLU A 19 36.41 4.58 -12.68
C GLU A 19 35.47 5.70 -13.15
N GLU A 20 34.80 5.50 -14.30
CA GLU A 20 33.81 6.44 -14.84
C GLU A 20 32.53 6.49 -14.00
N LEU A 21 32.14 5.36 -13.37
CA LEU A 21 30.99 5.33 -12.44
C LEU A 21 31.15 6.29 -11.26
N GLY A 22 32.38 6.58 -10.84
CA GLY A 22 32.68 7.55 -9.78
C GLY A 22 32.52 9.02 -10.21
N GLN A 23 32.36 9.28 -11.51
CA GLN A 23 32.28 10.61 -12.11
C GLN A 23 30.88 10.93 -12.65
N VAL A 24 29.90 10.05 -12.43
CA VAL A 24 28.53 10.24 -12.92
C VAL A 24 27.83 11.35 -12.13
N ASP A 25 27.40 12.39 -12.84
CA ASP A 25 26.63 13.51 -12.26
C ASP A 25 25.11 13.34 -12.44
N THR A 26 24.67 12.71 -13.53
CA THR A 26 23.24 12.58 -13.86
C THR A 26 22.85 11.10 -13.99
N VAL A 27 21.77 10.71 -13.30
CA VAL A 27 21.15 9.37 -13.42
C VAL A 27 19.84 9.48 -14.19
N LEU A 28 19.78 8.80 -15.33
CA LEU A 28 18.53 8.63 -16.08
C LEU A 28 17.84 7.34 -15.61
N SER A 29 16.60 7.45 -15.16
CA SER A 29 15.81 6.32 -14.66
C SER A 29 14.53 6.18 -15.46
N ASP A 30 14.17 4.94 -15.81
CA ASP A 30 12.86 4.63 -16.35
C ASP A 30 11.83 4.51 -15.21
N LYS A 31 10.57 4.80 -15.50
CA LYS A 31 9.49 4.66 -14.51
C LYS A 31 9.15 3.19 -14.28
N THR A 32 8.85 2.45 -15.34
CA THR A 32 8.28 1.10 -15.23
C THR A 32 9.40 0.07 -15.14
N GLY A 33 9.39 -0.77 -14.11
CA GLY A 33 10.41 -1.81 -13.93
C GLY A 33 11.74 -1.31 -13.34
N THR A 34 11.87 0.00 -13.07
CA THR A 34 12.97 0.57 -12.27
C THR A 34 12.43 1.30 -11.04
N LEU A 35 11.65 2.38 -11.23
CA LEU A 35 11.09 3.13 -10.09
C LEU A 35 9.83 2.47 -9.49
N THR A 36 9.02 1.80 -10.31
CA THR A 36 7.77 1.17 -9.86
C THR A 36 7.73 -0.31 -10.17
N CYS A 37 7.29 -1.10 -9.21
CA CYS A 37 6.83 -2.47 -9.43
C CYS A 37 5.52 -2.46 -10.22
N ASN A 38 5.28 -3.48 -11.03
CA ASN A 38 3.98 -3.69 -11.70
C ASN A 38 2.97 -4.32 -10.71
N THR A 39 2.77 -3.67 -9.56
CA THR A 39 1.83 -4.07 -8.52
C THR A 39 1.16 -2.82 -7.99
N MET A 40 -0.17 -2.82 -7.99
CA MET A 40 -0.99 -1.71 -7.50
C MET A 40 -1.66 -2.13 -6.21
N GLU A 41 -1.73 -1.20 -5.26
CA GLU A 41 -2.44 -1.39 -4.00
C GLU A 41 -3.60 -0.41 -3.87
N PHE A 42 -4.76 -0.92 -3.45
CA PHE A 42 -5.86 -0.08 -3.03
C PHE A 42 -5.64 0.35 -1.57
N ILE A 43 -5.41 1.65 -1.35
CA ILE A 43 -4.97 2.17 -0.04
C ILE A 43 -6.00 3.13 0.58
N LYS A 44 -6.49 4.08 -0.22
CA LYS A 44 -7.45 5.12 0.16
C LYS A 44 -8.45 5.34 -0.96
N CYS A 45 -9.66 5.81 -0.64
CA CYS A 45 -10.66 6.20 -1.63
C CYS A 45 -11.55 7.32 -1.11
N SER A 46 -12.30 7.96 -2.01
CA SER A 46 -13.38 8.88 -1.65
C SER A 46 -14.71 8.34 -2.14
N ILE A 47 -15.70 8.28 -1.25
CA ILE A 47 -17.06 7.83 -1.57
C ILE A 47 -18.02 8.92 -1.11
N ALA A 48 -18.84 9.43 -2.05
CA ALA A 48 -19.77 10.53 -1.79
C ALA A 48 -19.10 11.78 -1.15
N GLY A 49 -17.86 12.08 -1.56
CA GLY A 49 -17.11 13.23 -1.04
C GLY A 49 -16.42 13.02 0.30
N VAL A 50 -16.60 11.85 0.93
CA VAL A 50 -15.93 11.49 2.19
C VAL A 50 -14.70 10.64 1.88
N ALA A 51 -13.54 11.02 2.40
CA ALA A 51 -12.31 10.25 2.27
C ALA A 51 -12.27 9.10 3.29
N TYR A 52 -11.87 7.91 2.84
CA TYR A 52 -11.71 6.70 3.62
C TYR A 52 -10.35 6.04 3.37
N GLY A 53 -9.87 5.30 4.36
CA GLY A 53 -8.61 4.56 4.31
C GLY A 53 -7.55 5.15 5.23
N ARG A 54 -7.04 4.31 6.12
CA ARG A 54 -5.91 4.54 7.03
C ARG A 54 -4.68 3.73 6.63
N GLY A 55 -4.69 3.12 5.45
CA GLY A 55 -3.51 2.45 4.90
C GLY A 55 -2.36 3.44 4.80
N VAL A 56 -1.20 3.05 5.33
CA VAL A 56 0.01 3.89 5.34
C VAL A 56 0.93 3.44 4.21
N THR A 57 1.26 4.38 3.32
CA THR A 57 2.25 4.17 2.26
C THR A 57 3.67 4.10 2.84
N GLU A 58 4.59 3.44 2.14
CA GLU A 58 6.01 3.41 2.55
C GLU A 58 6.62 4.84 2.59
N VAL A 59 6.14 5.72 1.72
CA VAL A 59 6.53 7.15 1.69
C VAL A 59 6.09 7.86 2.97
N GLU A 60 4.83 7.70 3.39
CA GLU A 60 4.33 8.29 4.65
C GLU A 60 5.15 7.79 5.86
N ARG A 61 5.46 6.49 5.94
CA ARG A 61 6.32 5.94 7.02
C ARG A 61 7.70 6.58 7.06
N SER A 62 8.29 6.82 5.88
CA SER A 62 9.64 7.38 5.74
C SER A 62 9.69 8.87 6.10
N LEU A 63 8.60 9.60 5.90
CA LEU A 63 8.49 11.02 6.23
C LEU A 63 8.22 11.24 7.72
N ASP A 64 7.36 10.42 8.34
CA ASP A 64 6.95 10.61 9.74
C ASP A 64 8.02 10.23 10.77
N SER A 65 8.95 9.33 10.40
CA SER A 65 10.12 8.99 11.23
C SER A 65 10.99 10.21 11.57
N LYS A 66 10.86 11.32 10.84
CA LYS A 66 11.59 12.58 11.09
C LYS A 66 10.84 13.57 11.98
N ASN A 67 9.53 13.40 12.18
CA ASN A 67 8.66 14.39 12.84
C ASN A 67 8.10 13.93 14.20
N GLY A 68 8.44 12.74 14.69
CA GLY A 68 8.13 12.32 16.05
C GLY A 68 6.65 12.09 16.36
N SER A 69 5.76 12.08 15.36
CA SER A 69 4.35 11.71 15.54
C SER A 69 4.19 10.20 15.39
N THR A 70 3.84 9.53 16.49
CA THR A 70 3.49 8.11 16.53
C THR A 70 2.24 7.89 15.67
N LEU A 71 2.40 7.48 14.41
CA LEU A 71 1.29 6.83 13.73
C LEU A 71 1.01 5.53 14.47
N ILE A 72 -0.18 5.46 15.08
CA ILE A 72 -0.68 4.27 15.73
C ILE A 72 -0.81 3.23 14.62
N ASP A 73 0.11 2.26 14.62
CA ASP A 73 0.02 1.05 13.82
C ASP A 73 -1.12 0.20 14.42
N ASP A 74 -2.37 0.59 14.15
CA ASP A 74 -3.58 -0.17 14.51
C ASP A 74 -3.63 -1.56 13.83
N THR A 75 -2.63 -1.89 13.01
CA THR A 75 -2.45 -3.24 12.46
C THR A 75 -1.93 -4.24 13.51
N ARG A 76 -1.49 -3.80 14.70
CA ARG A 76 -0.94 -4.70 15.74
C ARG A 76 -1.97 -5.28 16.71
N ASP A 77 -3.17 -4.72 16.82
CA ASP A 77 -4.12 -5.12 17.89
C ASP A 77 -5.52 -5.56 17.42
N SER A 78 -5.68 -5.89 16.12
CA SER A 78 -6.91 -6.53 15.64
C SER A 78 -6.79 -8.07 15.71
N PRO A 79 -7.61 -8.78 16.53
CA PRO A 79 -7.54 -10.24 16.70
C PRO A 79 -8.03 -11.04 15.48
N VAL A 80 -8.39 -10.38 14.38
CA VAL A 80 -8.82 -11.02 13.14
C VAL A 80 -7.71 -10.89 12.10
N ARG A 81 -6.84 -11.91 12.04
CA ARG A 81 -5.88 -12.08 10.94
C ARG A 81 -6.65 -12.37 9.65
N ASN A 82 -7.15 -11.33 9.00
CA ASN A 82 -7.48 -11.43 7.58
C ASN A 82 -6.17 -11.55 6.82
N VAL A 83 -6.02 -12.62 6.05
CA VAL A 83 -4.87 -12.82 5.17
C VAL A 83 -4.71 -11.55 4.32
N PRO A 84 -3.52 -10.91 4.28
CA PRO A 84 -3.31 -9.73 3.45
C PRO A 84 -3.68 -10.07 2.00
N ILE A 85 -4.76 -9.47 1.49
CA ILE A 85 -5.14 -9.64 0.10
C ILE A 85 -4.11 -8.87 -0.71
N LYS A 86 -3.37 -9.58 -1.57
CA LYS A 86 -2.36 -8.96 -2.43
C LYS A 86 -3.01 -7.85 -3.26
N GLY A 87 -2.49 -6.63 -3.14
CA GLY A 87 -3.05 -5.45 -3.82
C GLY A 87 -4.18 -4.72 -3.06
N PHE A 88 -4.48 -5.11 -1.81
CA PHE A 88 -5.48 -4.44 -0.99
C PHE A 88 -4.89 -4.08 0.38
N ASN A 89 -4.53 -2.80 0.54
CA ASN A 89 -3.94 -2.22 1.74
C ASN A 89 -4.86 -1.11 2.27
N PHE A 90 -6.15 -1.42 2.37
CA PHE A 90 -7.19 -0.47 2.76
C PHE A 90 -7.80 -0.88 4.10
N THR A 91 -7.72 0.01 5.07
CA THR A 91 -8.34 -0.17 6.40
C THR A 91 -9.09 1.08 6.82
N ASP A 92 -10.34 0.98 7.26
CA ASP A 92 -11.09 2.12 7.81
C ASP A 92 -12.18 1.64 8.77
N GLU A 93 -12.10 2.08 10.02
CA GLU A 93 -13.03 1.68 11.07
C GLU A 93 -14.48 2.07 10.81
N ARG A 94 -14.75 3.09 10.00
CA ARG A 94 -16.11 3.57 9.76
C ARG A 94 -16.91 2.64 8.86
N ILE A 95 -16.22 1.96 7.95
CA ILE A 95 -16.86 1.23 6.85
C ILE A 95 -16.49 -0.26 6.81
N MET A 96 -15.45 -0.67 7.54
CA MET A 96 -15.11 -2.09 7.69
C MET A 96 -15.92 -2.79 8.78
N ASN A 97 -15.86 -4.12 8.81
CA ASN A 97 -16.49 -4.96 9.84
C ASN A 97 -17.99 -4.70 10.03
N GLY A 98 -18.71 -4.44 8.93
CA GLY A 98 -20.15 -4.18 8.94
C GLY A 98 -20.55 -2.79 9.46
N LYS A 99 -19.62 -1.93 9.89
CA LYS A 99 -19.91 -0.59 10.42
C LYS A 99 -20.41 0.41 9.36
N TRP A 100 -20.22 0.10 8.07
CA TRP A 100 -20.68 0.94 6.94
C TRP A 100 -22.19 1.22 6.95
N VAL A 101 -22.99 0.40 7.64
CA VAL A 101 -24.44 0.60 7.78
C VAL A 101 -24.80 1.87 8.55
N ASN A 102 -23.89 2.37 9.40
CA ASN A 102 -24.09 3.58 10.20
C ASN A 102 -23.73 4.86 9.45
N GLU A 103 -23.09 4.74 8.28
CA GLU A 103 -22.69 5.90 7.48
C GLU A 103 -23.87 6.43 6.64
N PRO A 104 -23.98 7.76 6.46
CA PRO A 104 -25.08 8.39 5.71
C PRO A 104 -25.19 7.88 4.26
N TYR A 105 -24.09 7.38 3.69
CA TYR A 105 -24.02 6.88 2.33
C TYR A 105 -23.86 5.36 2.25
N ALA A 106 -24.39 4.61 3.23
CA ALA A 106 -24.28 3.15 3.34
C ALA A 106 -24.57 2.39 2.02
N ILE A 107 -25.62 2.78 1.29
CA ILE A 107 -25.98 2.16 0.00
C ILE A 107 -24.88 2.38 -1.05
N VAL A 108 -24.32 3.58 -1.10
CA VAL A 108 -23.26 3.95 -2.06
C VAL A 108 -21.96 3.22 -1.71
N ILE A 109 -21.61 3.18 -0.41
CA ILE A 109 -20.45 2.45 0.10
C ILE A 109 -20.55 0.96 -0.24
N LYS A 110 -21.71 0.34 0.03
CA LYS A 110 -21.96 -1.07 -0.32
C LYS A 110 -21.81 -1.33 -1.82
N LYS A 111 -22.40 -0.47 -2.66
CA LYS A 111 -22.30 -0.59 -4.13
C LYS A 111 -20.85 -0.45 -4.60
N PHE A 112 -20.11 0.51 -4.06
CA PHE A 112 -18.70 0.74 -4.37
C PHE A 112 -17.86 -0.51 -4.09
N PHE A 113 -17.94 -1.05 -2.87
CA PHE A 113 -17.17 -2.25 -2.50
C PHE A 113 -17.61 -3.51 -3.24
N SER A 114 -18.89 -3.61 -3.58
CA SER A 114 -19.42 -4.69 -4.43
C SER A 114 -18.89 -4.62 -5.86
N LEU A 115 -18.62 -3.41 -6.39
CA LEU A 115 -18.08 -3.21 -7.74
C LEU A 115 -16.60 -3.59 -7.83
N ILE A 116 -15.81 -3.27 -6.81
CA ILE A 116 -14.36 -3.56 -6.77
C ILE A 116 -14.05 -4.98 -6.25
N GLY A 117 -15.05 -5.83 -6.07
CA GLY A 117 -14.89 -7.25 -5.70
C GLY A 117 -14.42 -7.53 -4.27
N ASN A 118 -14.34 -6.51 -3.40
CA ASN A 118 -13.86 -6.63 -2.03
C ASN A 118 -15.00 -6.36 -1.06
N LEU A 119 -15.78 -7.39 -0.70
CA LEU A 119 -16.75 -7.28 0.39
C LEU A 119 -15.99 -7.17 1.73
N PRO A 120 -16.15 -6.09 2.51
CA PRO A 120 -15.79 -6.13 3.91
C PRO A 120 -16.80 -7.05 4.60
N TYR A 121 -16.39 -8.29 4.87
CA TYR A 121 -17.00 -9.27 5.76
C TYR A 121 -18.49 -9.07 6.05
N SER A 122 -19.32 -9.89 5.40
CA SER A 122 -20.72 -10.12 5.77
C SER A 122 -20.83 -10.34 7.28
N PRO A 123 -21.72 -9.64 8.00
CA PRO A 123 -22.09 -10.08 9.34
C PRO A 123 -22.78 -11.44 9.19
N THR A 124 -22.26 -12.42 9.91
CA THR A 124 -22.85 -13.74 10.11
C THR A 124 -24.36 -13.61 10.32
N ARG A 125 -25.11 -14.19 9.40
CA ARG A 125 -26.56 -14.37 9.52
C ARG A 125 -26.77 -15.37 10.67
N SER A 126 -27.41 -14.91 11.75
CA SER A 126 -27.96 -15.76 12.82
C SER A 126 -28.98 -16.73 12.26
#